data_AF-A0A536AYE8-F1
#
_entry.id   AF-A0A536AYE8-F1
#
_cell.length_a   1.000
_cell.length_b   1.000
_cell.length_c   1.000
_cell.angle_alpha   90.00
_cell.angle_beta   90.00
_cell.angle_gamma   90.00
#
_symmetry.space_group_name_H-M   'P 1'
#
loop_
_entity.id
_entity.type
_entity.pdbx_description
1 polymer ?
#
loop_
_entity_poly.entity_id
_entity_poly.type
_entity_poly.pdbx_seq_one_letter_code
_entity_poly.pdbx_strand_id
1 'polypeptide(L)'
;MRSSWPWPTGSPQICRVFHRKRSSGEIPRPIRQGPPPQSADARERTRDEESRDAQGAALWPPQENEETEEEVTSARPCGIRDGSKIGLDWPEMAKSREVTTGLPLLFYADGYKFPDVYHTTKFLAPDPIIALEDVEELVIVTSSLEEGRARKESRATTIVNMNEYGAQELSARGVSGTEFWAAIMKRFLDERGLRRVAVPPYFPVAEADRLREMGIELVVAADMRERRRVKRPDEVAAIEAAQRATEDAWREGVDAIRRAKVRGDRTLELDGAVFTAERLRAIVESALLERGYGSEGAICAPGPQAADPHQIGTGPLHAGEPIVMDIFPQHKQTRYWADMTRTVSKGEPSAEIRKIYDLVRRAQDAGIKALRPGVTGREVHELVEDLIWRAGYDTMRPGQKKDPSDPTPRGFIHSTGHGVGLEIHEAPWISRSGTAPLLVGDVVTIEPGVYDPVIGGVRLEDMLVITDGGARDLTQAPRELVV
;
A
#
# COMPACT_ATOMS: atom_id res chain seq x y z
N MET A 1 10.29 20.92 -52.02
CA MET A 1 9.10 21.71 -52.39
C MET A 1 7.88 20.82 -52.17
N ARG A 2 7.31 20.84 -50.96
CA ARG A 2 6.04 21.52 -50.58
C ARG A 2 4.83 21.06 -51.41
N SER A 3 4.04 20.15 -50.84
CA SER A 3 2.65 19.91 -51.20
C SER A 3 1.80 19.99 -49.92
N SER A 4 1.18 21.15 -49.75
CA SER A 4 0.10 21.47 -48.82
C SER A 4 -1.24 20.96 -49.35
N TRP A 5 -2.17 20.51 -48.50
CA TRP A 5 -3.65 20.69 -48.57
C TRP A 5 -4.26 20.19 -47.21
N PRO A 6 -5.46 20.63 -46.79
CA PRO A 6 -5.73 21.11 -45.44
C PRO A 6 -6.71 20.27 -44.60
N TRP A 7 -6.73 20.56 -43.30
CA TRP A 7 -7.63 20.02 -42.28
C TRP A 7 -9.02 20.67 -42.31
N PRO A 8 -10.11 19.91 -42.10
CA PRO A 8 -11.41 20.50 -41.78
C PRO A 8 -11.66 20.54 -40.27
N THR A 9 -12.00 21.73 -39.79
CA THR A 9 -12.62 22.00 -38.48
C THR A 9 -14.13 21.76 -38.57
N GLY A 10 -14.70 20.98 -37.64
CA GLY A 10 -16.15 20.78 -37.56
C GLY A 10 -16.58 20.30 -36.18
N SER A 11 -17.10 21.22 -35.38
CA SER A 11 -17.75 20.98 -34.08
C SER A 11 -19.14 20.37 -34.28
N PRO A 12 -19.58 19.36 -33.49
CA PRO A 12 -20.93 18.83 -33.61
C PRO A 12 -21.95 19.67 -32.80
N GLN A 13 -23.04 20.04 -33.48
CA GLN A 13 -24.23 20.65 -32.90
C GLN A 13 -25.02 19.63 -32.06
N ILE A 14 -25.35 20.02 -30.83
CA ILE A 14 -26.24 19.28 -29.93
C ILE A 14 -27.68 19.78 -30.15
N CYS A 15 -28.58 18.83 -30.43
CA CYS A 15 -30.03 19.04 -30.57
C CYS A 15 -30.66 19.56 -29.26
N ARG A 16 -31.48 20.61 -29.40
CA ARG A 16 -32.40 21.11 -28.38
C ARG A 16 -33.67 20.25 -28.35
N VAL A 17 -34.08 19.82 -27.16
CA VAL A 17 -35.49 19.52 -26.85
C VAL A 17 -35.91 20.40 -25.68
N PHE A 18 -37.00 21.14 -25.88
CA PHE A 18 -37.65 22.00 -24.91
C PHE A 18 -38.54 21.18 -23.98
N HIS A 19 -38.44 21.41 -22.67
CA HIS A 19 -39.62 21.45 -21.80
C HIS A 19 -39.47 22.55 -20.73
N ARG A 20 -40.37 23.54 -20.80
CA ARG A 20 -40.60 24.56 -19.77
C ARG A 20 -41.30 23.94 -18.57
N LYS A 21 -40.82 24.24 -17.36
CA LYS A 21 -41.66 24.67 -16.23
C LYS A 21 -40.86 25.68 -15.39
N ARG A 22 -41.43 26.87 -15.21
CA ARG A 22 -40.94 27.92 -14.31
C ARG A 22 -41.35 27.60 -12.88
N SER A 23 -40.46 27.81 -11.91
CA SER A 23 -40.83 28.43 -10.64
C SER A 23 -39.59 29.10 -10.04
N SER A 24 -39.85 30.28 -9.48
CA SER A 24 -38.95 31.30 -8.96
C SER A 24 -38.39 30.96 -7.58
N GLY A 25 -37.13 31.30 -7.33
CA GLY A 25 -36.52 31.32 -6.00
C GLY A 25 -35.14 31.98 -6.07
N GLU A 26 -34.87 32.88 -5.14
CA GLU A 26 -33.92 33.99 -5.21
C GLU A 26 -32.46 33.59 -4.99
N ILE A 27 -31.55 34.38 -5.58
CA ILE A 27 -30.09 34.30 -5.41
C ILE A 27 -29.69 35.21 -4.23
N PRO A 28 -29.03 34.73 -3.16
CA PRO A 28 -28.51 35.61 -2.12
C PRO A 28 -27.21 36.28 -2.58
N ARG A 29 -27.13 37.61 -2.37
CA ARG A 29 -25.93 38.44 -2.59
C ARG A 29 -24.89 38.25 -1.46
N PRO A 30 -23.60 38.49 -1.73
CA PRO A 30 -22.50 38.25 -0.77
C PRO A 30 -22.48 39.26 0.38
N ILE A 31 -22.17 38.77 1.57
CA ILE A 31 -22.00 39.52 2.82
C ILE A 31 -20.69 40.33 2.75
N ARG A 32 -20.78 41.63 3.05
CA ARG A 32 -19.63 42.54 3.18
C ARG A 32 -18.81 42.23 4.43
N GLN A 33 -17.49 42.11 4.28
CA GLN A 33 -16.53 42.09 5.38
C GLN A 33 -16.37 43.49 5.97
N GLY A 34 -16.48 43.60 7.30
CA GLY A 34 -16.09 44.80 8.06
C GLY A 34 -14.59 44.80 8.39
N PRO A 35 -13.98 45.96 8.66
CA PRO A 35 -12.54 46.08 8.91
C PRO A 35 -12.15 45.59 10.32
N PRO A 36 -10.88 45.22 10.55
CA PRO A 36 -10.41 44.72 11.84
C PRO A 36 -10.20 45.87 12.84
N PRO A 37 -10.33 45.64 14.16
CA PRO A 37 -9.90 46.61 15.15
C PRO A 37 -8.38 46.54 15.36
N GLN A 38 -7.75 47.71 15.41
CA GLN A 38 -6.34 47.90 15.75
C GLN A 38 -6.13 47.96 17.27
N SER A 39 -5.02 47.32 17.68
CA SER A 39 -4.09 47.65 18.78
C SER A 39 -4.60 48.06 20.17
N ALA A 40 -4.13 47.35 21.19
CA ALA A 40 -3.61 47.97 22.41
C ALA A 40 -2.62 47.06 23.16
N ASP A 41 -1.39 47.58 23.23
CA ASP A 41 -0.44 47.58 24.34
C ASP A 41 0.30 46.34 24.86
N ALA A 42 1.61 46.57 24.90
CA ALA A 42 2.67 45.81 25.51
C ALA A 42 2.80 46.11 27.01
N ARG A 43 3.42 45.19 27.76
CA ARG A 43 4.39 45.44 28.85
C ARG A 43 5.02 44.11 29.27
N GLU A 44 6.32 43.98 28.99
CA GLU A 44 7.41 43.92 29.99
C GLU A 44 7.36 42.71 30.91
N ARG A 45 8.25 41.74 30.68
CA ARG A 45 8.96 41.07 31.77
C ARG A 45 10.44 40.95 31.42
N THR A 46 11.21 41.39 32.39
CA THR A 46 12.65 41.55 32.46
C THR A 46 13.37 40.20 32.52
N ARG A 47 14.60 40.21 31.98
CA ARG A 47 15.66 39.25 32.28
C ARG A 47 16.07 39.42 33.75
N ASP A 48 16.43 38.32 34.39
CA ASP A 48 17.49 38.27 35.39
C ASP A 48 18.25 36.94 35.26
N GLU A 49 19.55 37.06 35.44
CA GLU A 49 20.64 36.09 35.26
C GLU A 49 20.87 35.23 36.53
N GLU A 50 21.96 34.47 36.48
CA GLU A 50 22.67 33.71 37.53
C GLU A 50 22.30 32.22 37.64
N SER A 51 23.05 31.32 37.01
CA SER A 51 24.43 30.86 37.33
C SER A 51 24.50 29.99 38.59
N ARG A 52 24.90 28.73 38.39
CA ARG A 52 25.79 27.97 39.29
C ARG A 52 26.23 26.67 38.63
N ASP A 53 27.53 26.61 38.40
CA ASP A 53 28.32 25.42 38.13
C ASP A 53 28.14 24.34 39.20
N ALA A 54 28.24 23.07 38.80
CA ALA A 54 29.03 22.08 39.52
C ALA A 54 29.31 20.86 38.63
N GLN A 55 30.60 20.52 38.58
CA GLN A 55 31.22 19.39 37.91
C GLN A 55 30.83 18.06 38.59
N GLY A 56 30.85 16.99 37.81
CA GLY A 56 30.68 15.62 38.30
C GLY A 56 31.06 14.60 37.24
N ALA A 57 32.37 14.52 36.95
CA ALA A 57 32.95 13.46 36.15
C ALA A 57 32.96 12.14 36.95
N ALA A 58 32.57 11.04 36.30
CA ALA A 58 32.85 9.69 36.77
C ALA A 58 33.39 8.86 35.59
N LEU A 59 34.68 8.54 35.70
CA LEU A 59 35.46 7.64 34.84
C LEU A 59 35.61 6.29 35.57
N TRP A 60 35.34 5.18 34.88
CA TRP A 60 36.00 3.86 35.01
C TRP A 60 35.53 2.98 33.82
N PRO A 61 36.28 1.96 33.36
CA PRO A 61 37.42 1.98 32.44
C PRO A 61 37.13 1.06 31.20
N PRO A 62 38.06 0.87 30.25
CA PRO A 62 37.80 0.01 29.09
C PRO A 62 38.04 -1.47 29.44
N GLN A 63 37.24 -2.37 28.86
CA GLN A 63 37.55 -3.79 28.80
C GLN A 63 37.92 -4.16 27.37
N GLU A 64 39.21 -4.46 27.19
CA GLU A 64 39.73 -5.31 26.12
C GLU A 64 39.34 -6.77 26.40
N ASN A 65 39.12 -7.53 25.32
CA ASN A 65 39.33 -8.97 25.15
C ASN A 65 39.08 -9.22 23.65
N GLU A 66 40.15 -9.23 22.85
CA GLU A 66 40.90 -10.42 22.43
C GLU A 66 40.11 -11.35 21.50
N GLU A 67 40.72 -11.52 20.34
CA GLU A 67 40.29 -12.20 19.14
C GLU A 67 40.22 -13.72 19.34
N THR A 68 39.25 -14.36 18.66
CA THR A 68 39.47 -15.70 18.13
C THR A 68 39.05 -15.69 16.66
N GLU A 69 40.07 -15.68 15.80
CA GLU A 69 39.98 -15.98 14.37
C GLU A 69 39.47 -17.42 14.19
N GLU A 70 38.37 -17.60 13.44
CA GLU A 70 38.09 -18.86 12.76
C GLU A 70 37.91 -18.57 11.26
N GLU A 71 38.59 -19.39 10.47
CA GLU A 71 38.87 -19.24 9.05
C GLU A 71 37.60 -19.14 8.18
N VAL A 72 37.41 -18.01 7.50
CA VAL A 72 36.45 -17.91 6.39
C VAL A 72 37.09 -18.50 5.13
N THR A 73 36.96 -19.80 4.96
CA THR A 73 37.38 -20.48 3.72
C THR A 73 36.41 -20.19 2.58
N SER A 74 36.92 -19.50 1.56
CA SER A 74 36.55 -19.51 0.14
C SER A 74 35.05 -19.62 -0.23
N ALA A 75 34.49 -18.50 -0.68
CA ALA A 75 33.26 -18.45 -1.45
C ALA A 75 33.34 -19.38 -2.68
N ARG A 76 32.40 -20.33 -2.78
CA ARG A 76 32.11 -21.05 -4.02
C ARG A 76 30.99 -20.33 -4.77
N PRO A 77 31.06 -20.23 -6.11
CA PRO A 77 30.04 -19.55 -6.89
C PRO A 77 28.74 -20.36 -6.88
N CYS A 78 27.62 -19.69 -6.56
CA CYS A 78 26.28 -20.25 -6.63
C CYS A 78 25.95 -20.58 -8.10
N GLY A 79 26.12 -21.85 -8.45
CA GLY A 79 25.70 -22.39 -9.74
C GLY A 79 24.18 -22.41 -9.84
N ILE A 80 23.65 -21.76 -10.86
CA ILE A 80 22.30 -21.96 -11.36
C ILE A 80 22.17 -23.45 -11.70
N ARG A 81 21.33 -24.18 -10.95
CA ARG A 81 20.90 -25.54 -11.30
C ARG A 81 19.38 -25.57 -11.49
N ASP A 82 19.01 -25.64 -12.76
CA ASP A 82 18.08 -26.62 -13.34
C ASP A 82 16.75 -26.90 -12.63
N GLY A 83 15.66 -26.39 -13.21
CA GLY A 83 14.56 -27.23 -13.71
C GLY A 83 13.70 -28.06 -12.75
N SER A 84 13.88 -27.97 -11.43
CA SER A 84 12.99 -28.68 -10.50
C SER A 84 11.65 -27.95 -10.37
N LYS A 85 10.58 -28.59 -10.85
CA LYS A 85 9.18 -28.25 -10.57
C LYS A 85 9.05 -27.91 -9.08
N ILE A 86 8.65 -26.67 -8.79
CA ILE A 86 8.30 -26.21 -7.46
C ILE A 86 7.15 -27.11 -7.00
N GLY A 87 7.40 -27.98 -6.02
CA GLY A 87 6.38 -28.82 -5.41
C GLY A 87 5.33 -27.92 -4.76
N LEU A 88 4.08 -28.05 -5.20
CA LEU A 88 2.95 -27.40 -4.54
C LEU A 88 2.77 -28.09 -3.18
N ASP A 89 3.05 -27.37 -2.08
CA ASP A 89 2.76 -27.84 -0.73
C ASP A 89 1.26 -27.67 -0.43
N TRP A 90 0.46 -28.48 -1.12
CA TRP A 90 -0.99 -28.52 -1.02
C TRP A 90 -1.54 -28.67 0.42
N PRO A 91 -0.92 -29.43 1.34
CA PRO A 91 -1.37 -29.54 2.72
C PRO A 91 -1.39 -28.23 3.52
N GLU A 92 -0.46 -27.30 3.24
CA GLU A 92 -0.41 -26.02 3.96
C GLU A 92 -1.45 -25.03 3.41
N MET A 93 -1.63 -24.99 2.08
CA MET A 93 -2.70 -24.22 1.44
C MET A 93 -4.10 -24.74 1.83
N ALA A 94 -4.23 -26.05 2.10
CA ALA A 94 -5.48 -26.69 2.48
C ALA A 94 -6.00 -26.32 3.88
N LYS A 95 -5.19 -25.70 4.76
CA LYS A 95 -5.68 -25.23 6.08
C LYS A 95 -6.62 -24.01 5.96
N SER A 96 -6.66 -23.35 4.80
CA SER A 96 -7.59 -22.25 4.49
C SER A 96 -8.92 -22.72 3.87
N ARG A 97 -9.20 -24.04 3.83
CA ARG A 97 -10.37 -24.63 3.16
C ARG A 97 -11.74 -24.29 3.74
N GLU A 98 -11.85 -23.56 4.84
CA GLU A 98 -13.16 -23.00 5.23
C GLU A 98 -13.61 -21.88 4.27
N VAL A 99 -12.66 -21.28 3.53
CA VAL A 99 -12.89 -20.13 2.65
C VAL A 99 -13.54 -20.51 1.31
N THR A 100 -13.38 -21.76 0.85
CA THR A 100 -14.10 -22.32 -0.30
C THR A 100 -14.87 -23.56 0.13
N THR A 101 -16.11 -23.69 -0.32
CA THR A 101 -17.05 -24.77 0.07
C THR A 101 -16.67 -26.17 -0.45
N GLY A 102 -15.37 -26.45 -0.66
CA GLY A 102 -14.87 -27.66 -1.30
C GLY A 102 -15.17 -27.75 -2.80
N LEU A 103 -15.69 -26.69 -3.41
CA LEU A 103 -15.99 -26.61 -4.84
C LEU A 103 -14.76 -26.15 -5.64
N PRO A 104 -14.60 -26.61 -6.90
CA PRO A 104 -13.64 -26.03 -7.83
C PRO A 104 -13.89 -24.52 -7.99
N LEU A 105 -12.81 -23.74 -7.95
CA LEU A 105 -12.85 -22.29 -8.00
C LEU A 105 -12.56 -21.80 -9.43
N LEU A 106 -13.58 -21.23 -10.07
CA LEU A 106 -13.50 -20.66 -11.40
C LEU A 106 -13.21 -19.16 -11.33
N PHE A 107 -12.12 -18.76 -11.98
CA PHE A 107 -11.77 -17.38 -12.24
C PHE A 107 -12.11 -17.00 -13.69
N TYR A 108 -12.60 -15.78 -13.86
CA TYR A 108 -12.62 -15.07 -15.15
C TYR A 108 -12.18 -13.63 -14.92
N ALA A 109 -10.87 -13.41 -14.97
CA ALA A 109 -10.23 -12.15 -14.58
C ALA A 109 -8.77 -12.12 -15.05
N ASP A 110 -8.15 -10.94 -15.10
CA ASP A 110 -6.76 -10.76 -15.51
C ASP A 110 -5.77 -10.86 -14.34
N GLY A 111 -4.53 -11.25 -14.62
CA GLY A 111 -3.50 -11.39 -13.58
C GLY A 111 -2.92 -10.06 -13.10
N TYR A 112 -3.20 -8.95 -13.78
CA TYR A 112 -2.63 -7.65 -13.41
C TYR A 112 -3.42 -6.93 -12.32
N LYS A 113 -4.75 -7.01 -12.37
CA LYS A 113 -5.69 -6.30 -11.49
C LYS A 113 -6.26 -7.18 -10.40
N PHE A 114 -6.22 -8.50 -10.55
CA PHE A 114 -6.82 -9.44 -9.61
C PHE A 114 -5.74 -10.29 -8.94
N PRO A 115 -5.28 -9.87 -7.74
CA PRO A 115 -4.25 -10.55 -6.95
C PRO A 115 -4.50 -12.04 -6.74
N ASP A 116 -5.75 -12.45 -6.56
CA ASP A 116 -6.09 -13.86 -6.37
C ASP A 116 -5.82 -14.69 -7.62
N VAL A 117 -6.01 -14.12 -8.81
CA VAL A 117 -5.68 -14.80 -10.08
C VAL A 117 -4.18 -14.97 -10.19
N TYR A 118 -3.39 -13.91 -9.93
CA TYR A 118 -1.93 -14.01 -9.98
C TYR A 118 -1.38 -14.90 -8.85
N HIS A 119 -1.91 -14.80 -7.65
CA HIS A 119 -1.57 -15.69 -6.54
C HIS A 119 -1.82 -17.14 -6.92
N THR A 120 -2.96 -17.41 -7.57
CA THR A 120 -3.40 -18.75 -7.96
C THR A 120 -2.65 -19.30 -9.17
N THR A 121 -2.26 -18.47 -10.13
CA THR A 121 -1.71 -18.93 -11.42
C THR A 121 -0.24 -18.59 -11.64
N LYS A 122 0.28 -17.62 -10.88
CA LYS A 122 1.57 -16.95 -11.11
C LYS A 122 1.74 -16.43 -12.54
N PHE A 123 0.63 -16.15 -13.23
CA PHE A 123 0.60 -15.70 -14.61
C PHE A 123 0.07 -14.29 -14.75
N LEU A 124 0.83 -13.43 -15.42
CA LEU A 124 0.45 -12.05 -15.74
C LEU A 124 -0.07 -11.96 -17.17
N ALA A 125 -1.36 -12.25 -17.32
CA ALA A 125 -2.12 -11.98 -18.54
C ALA A 125 -2.72 -10.57 -18.49
N PRO A 126 -2.55 -9.73 -19.54
CA PRO A 126 -3.17 -8.40 -19.61
C PRO A 126 -4.70 -8.46 -19.81
N ASP A 127 -5.17 -9.53 -20.45
CA ASP A 127 -6.59 -9.79 -20.67
C ASP A 127 -7.10 -10.87 -19.69
N PRO A 128 -8.43 -10.92 -19.44
CA PRO A 128 -9.01 -11.97 -18.62
C PRO A 128 -8.68 -13.37 -19.13
N ILE A 129 -8.25 -14.23 -18.21
CA ILE A 129 -8.12 -15.67 -18.45
C ILE A 129 -9.26 -16.41 -17.76
N ILE A 130 -9.60 -17.58 -18.28
CA ILE A 130 -10.42 -18.53 -17.54
C ILE A 130 -9.45 -19.45 -16.81
N ALA A 131 -9.53 -19.53 -15.49
CA ALA A 131 -8.73 -20.46 -14.71
C ALA A 131 -9.63 -21.25 -13.77
N LEU A 132 -9.35 -22.53 -13.61
CA LEU A 132 -10.05 -23.41 -12.67
C LEU A 132 -9.02 -24.01 -11.73
N GLU A 133 -9.16 -23.70 -10.45
CA GLU A 133 -8.41 -24.33 -9.38
C GLU A 133 -9.28 -25.42 -8.74
N ASP A 134 -8.81 -26.65 -8.79
CA ASP A 134 -9.38 -27.80 -8.11
C ASP A 134 -8.28 -28.50 -7.27
N VAL A 135 -8.65 -29.48 -6.46
CA VAL A 135 -7.77 -30.17 -5.52
C VAL A 135 -6.54 -30.79 -6.19
N GLU A 136 -6.70 -31.32 -7.41
CA GLU A 136 -5.66 -32.05 -8.13
C GLU A 136 -5.13 -31.29 -9.35
N GLU A 137 -5.83 -30.24 -9.79
CA GLU A 137 -5.50 -29.53 -11.03
C GLU A 137 -5.65 -28.02 -10.92
N LEU A 138 -4.76 -27.32 -11.64
CA LEU A 138 -4.93 -25.92 -11.96
C LEU A 138 -4.91 -25.81 -13.49
N VAL A 139 -6.08 -25.55 -14.06
CA VAL A 139 -6.24 -25.41 -15.51
C VAL A 139 -6.35 -23.94 -15.86
N ILE A 140 -5.62 -23.49 -16.89
CA ILE A 140 -5.84 -22.18 -17.51
C ILE A 140 -6.27 -22.38 -18.96
N VAL A 141 -7.39 -21.78 -19.32
CA VAL A 141 -7.84 -21.64 -20.71
C VAL A 141 -7.45 -20.25 -21.21
N THR A 142 -6.58 -20.21 -22.22
CA THR A 142 -6.01 -18.97 -22.76
C THR A 142 -6.35 -18.76 -24.22
N SER A 143 -6.12 -17.55 -24.72
CA SER A 143 -6.09 -17.28 -26.15
C SER A 143 -4.84 -17.90 -26.78
N SER A 144 -4.80 -18.01 -28.11
CA SER A 144 -3.58 -18.42 -28.83
C SER A 144 -2.40 -17.48 -28.62
N LEU A 145 -2.65 -16.21 -28.27
CA LEU A 145 -1.58 -15.24 -28.01
C LEU A 145 -0.88 -15.49 -26.67
N GLU A 146 -1.62 -15.98 -25.68
CA GLU A 146 -1.11 -16.18 -24.32
C GLU A 146 -0.67 -17.62 -24.03
N GLU A 147 -1.09 -18.60 -24.84
CA GLU A 147 -0.82 -20.03 -24.57
C GLU A 147 0.67 -20.34 -24.37
N GLY A 148 1.52 -19.85 -25.28
CA GLY A 148 2.95 -20.08 -25.21
C GLY A 148 3.62 -19.46 -23.97
N ARG A 149 3.10 -18.33 -23.49
CA ARG A 149 3.56 -17.69 -22.24
C ARG A 149 3.04 -18.42 -21.02
N ALA A 150 1.75 -18.74 -20.98
CA ALA A 150 1.13 -19.46 -19.88
C ALA A 150 1.83 -20.81 -19.62
N ARG A 151 2.23 -21.54 -20.68
CA ARG A 151 3.03 -22.78 -20.56
C ARG A 151 4.41 -22.60 -19.92
N LYS A 152 5.02 -21.42 -20.05
CA LYS A 152 6.38 -21.13 -19.56
C LYS A 152 6.38 -20.45 -18.19
N GLU A 153 5.41 -19.57 -17.96
CA GLU A 153 5.40 -18.61 -16.86
C GLU A 153 4.43 -18.98 -15.75
N SER A 154 3.32 -19.68 -16.06
CA SER A 154 2.31 -20.03 -15.05
C SER A 154 2.69 -21.27 -14.25
N ARG A 155 2.04 -21.46 -13.11
CA ARG A 155 2.10 -22.70 -12.31
C ARG A 155 0.98 -23.69 -12.63
N ALA A 156 0.23 -23.46 -13.70
CA ALA A 156 -0.87 -24.34 -14.11
C ALA A 156 -0.37 -25.75 -14.41
N THR A 157 -1.13 -26.75 -13.97
CA THR A 157 -0.87 -28.15 -14.33
C THR A 157 -1.24 -28.41 -15.79
N THR A 158 -2.26 -27.70 -16.29
CA THR A 158 -2.77 -27.85 -17.64
C THR A 158 -3.04 -26.48 -18.28
N ILE A 159 -2.55 -26.29 -19.50
CA ILE A 159 -2.87 -25.12 -20.33
C ILE A 159 -3.64 -25.59 -21.57
N VAL A 160 -4.81 -25.01 -21.78
CA VAL A 160 -5.71 -25.32 -22.89
C VAL A 160 -5.95 -24.08 -23.74
N ASN A 161 -5.97 -24.24 -25.05
CA ASN A 161 -6.32 -23.15 -25.94
C ASN A 161 -7.85 -23.03 -26.04
N MET A 162 -8.40 -21.82 -25.93
CA MET A 162 -9.86 -21.60 -26.06
C MET A 162 -10.46 -22.06 -27.40
N ASN A 163 -9.64 -22.25 -28.44
CA ASN A 163 -10.08 -22.81 -29.71
C ASN A 163 -10.59 -24.26 -29.57
N GLU A 164 -10.11 -25.02 -28.58
CA GLU A 164 -10.62 -26.35 -28.25
C GLU A 164 -12.09 -26.30 -27.80
N TYR A 165 -12.52 -25.16 -27.24
CA TYR A 165 -13.92 -24.88 -26.89
C TYR A 165 -14.65 -24.08 -27.99
N GLY A 166 -14.09 -24.02 -29.20
CA GLY A 166 -14.72 -23.43 -30.39
C GLY A 166 -14.73 -21.90 -30.43
N ALA A 167 -13.73 -21.23 -29.85
CA ALA A 167 -13.57 -19.78 -29.96
C ALA A 167 -13.61 -19.29 -31.42
N GLN A 168 -12.84 -19.90 -32.32
CA GLN A 168 -12.87 -19.54 -33.75
C GLN A 168 -14.25 -19.74 -34.41
N GLU A 169 -14.94 -20.82 -34.06
CA GLU A 169 -16.29 -21.12 -34.56
C GLU A 169 -17.28 -20.03 -34.12
N LEU A 170 -17.26 -19.66 -32.84
CA LEU A 170 -18.12 -18.62 -32.27
C LEU A 170 -17.84 -17.25 -32.89
N SER A 171 -16.56 -16.87 -33.01
CA SER A 171 -16.17 -15.60 -33.64
C SER A 171 -16.57 -15.54 -35.11
N ALA A 172 -16.42 -16.63 -35.88
CA ALA A 172 -16.84 -16.69 -37.27
C ALA A 172 -18.36 -16.51 -37.44
N ARG A 173 -19.14 -16.85 -36.41
CA ARG A 173 -20.59 -16.64 -36.35
C ARG A 173 -20.99 -15.26 -35.80
N GLY A 174 -20.02 -14.40 -35.52
CA GLY A 174 -20.24 -13.05 -34.97
C GLY A 174 -20.59 -13.02 -33.48
N VAL A 175 -20.43 -14.13 -32.76
CA VAL A 175 -20.65 -14.16 -31.31
C VAL A 175 -19.50 -13.44 -30.61
N SER A 176 -19.81 -12.50 -29.71
CA SER A 176 -18.84 -11.66 -29.02
C SER A 176 -19.32 -11.27 -27.62
N GLY A 177 -18.46 -10.60 -26.85
CA GLY A 177 -18.78 -10.12 -25.50
C GLY A 177 -19.16 -11.24 -24.54
N THR A 178 -20.14 -11.00 -23.69
CA THR A 178 -20.58 -11.94 -22.65
C THR A 178 -21.04 -13.29 -23.20
N GLU A 179 -21.76 -13.33 -24.32
CA GLU A 179 -22.21 -14.62 -24.92
C GLU A 179 -21.02 -15.48 -25.32
N PHE A 180 -19.99 -14.87 -25.89
CA PHE A 180 -18.78 -15.58 -26.31
C PHE A 180 -18.08 -16.21 -25.10
N TRP A 181 -17.81 -15.42 -24.06
CA TRP A 181 -17.07 -15.89 -22.89
C TRP A 181 -17.85 -16.90 -22.06
N ALA A 182 -19.16 -16.66 -21.86
CA ALA A 182 -20.03 -17.63 -21.20
C ALA A 182 -20.12 -18.95 -21.96
N ALA A 183 -20.17 -18.93 -23.30
CA ALA A 183 -20.17 -20.15 -24.11
C ALA A 183 -18.86 -20.94 -23.99
N ILE A 184 -17.70 -20.28 -24.00
CA ILE A 184 -16.41 -20.91 -23.77
C ILE A 184 -16.34 -21.53 -22.37
N MET A 185 -16.67 -20.76 -21.33
CA MET A 185 -16.70 -21.26 -19.95
C MET A 185 -17.67 -22.43 -19.80
N LYS A 186 -18.86 -22.36 -20.41
CA LYS A 186 -19.85 -23.43 -20.35
C LYS A 186 -19.33 -24.72 -20.98
N ARG A 187 -18.74 -24.64 -22.18
CA ARG A 187 -18.16 -25.80 -22.88
C ARG A 187 -17.01 -26.41 -22.06
N PHE A 188 -16.16 -25.58 -21.48
CA PHE A 188 -15.08 -25.97 -20.57
C PHE A 188 -15.57 -26.70 -19.31
N LEU A 189 -16.63 -26.17 -18.68
CA LEU A 189 -17.24 -26.79 -17.48
C LEU A 189 -18.00 -28.07 -17.82
N ASP A 190 -18.70 -28.12 -18.97
CA ASP A 190 -19.44 -29.31 -19.41
C ASP A 190 -18.53 -30.51 -19.69
N GLU A 191 -17.37 -30.28 -20.32
CA GLU A 191 -16.35 -31.32 -20.54
C GLU A 191 -15.93 -31.97 -19.21
N ARG A 192 -15.87 -31.19 -18.14
CA ARG A 192 -15.51 -31.62 -16.78
C ARG A 192 -16.69 -32.14 -15.97
N GLY A 193 -17.90 -32.13 -16.52
CA GLY A 193 -19.12 -32.49 -15.80
C GLY A 193 -19.46 -31.55 -14.63
N LEU A 194 -18.89 -30.34 -14.61
CA LEU A 194 -19.09 -29.38 -13.52
C LEU A 194 -20.37 -28.58 -13.75
N ARG A 195 -21.38 -28.82 -12.91
CA ARG A 195 -22.64 -28.05 -12.90
C ARG A 195 -22.74 -27.04 -11.76
N ARG A 196 -21.79 -27.09 -10.83
CA ARG A 196 -21.73 -26.22 -9.66
C ARG A 196 -20.27 -25.89 -9.37
N VAL A 197 -19.94 -24.60 -9.34
CA VAL A 197 -18.57 -24.11 -9.09
C VAL A 197 -18.57 -22.91 -8.16
N ALA A 198 -17.46 -22.70 -7.46
CA ALA A 198 -17.21 -21.47 -6.74
C ALA A 198 -16.66 -20.40 -7.71
N VAL A 199 -16.95 -19.12 -7.44
CA VAL A 199 -16.41 -17.97 -8.17
C VAL A 199 -16.00 -16.86 -7.19
N PRO A 200 -14.99 -16.03 -7.49
CA PRO A 200 -14.63 -14.91 -6.63
C PRO A 200 -15.75 -13.86 -6.54
N PRO A 201 -15.80 -13.02 -5.47
CA PRO A 201 -16.80 -11.95 -5.33
C PRO A 201 -16.81 -10.91 -6.46
N TYR A 202 -15.68 -10.75 -7.15
CA TYR A 202 -15.52 -9.85 -8.28
C TYR A 202 -15.80 -10.50 -9.64
N PHE A 203 -16.31 -11.74 -9.67
CA PHE A 203 -16.65 -12.41 -10.93
C PHE A 203 -17.68 -11.57 -11.70
N PRO A 204 -17.43 -11.27 -12.99
CA PRO A 204 -18.30 -10.39 -13.75
C PRO A 204 -19.77 -10.83 -13.77
N VAL A 205 -20.67 -9.92 -13.39
CA VAL A 205 -22.10 -10.22 -13.21
C VAL A 205 -22.78 -10.68 -14.51
N ALA A 206 -22.38 -10.09 -15.65
CA ALA A 206 -22.96 -10.42 -16.95
C ALA A 206 -22.67 -11.89 -17.32
N GLU A 207 -21.42 -12.32 -17.16
CA GLU A 207 -20.99 -13.69 -17.37
C GLU A 207 -21.60 -14.64 -16.33
N ALA A 208 -21.72 -14.20 -15.06
CA ALA A 208 -22.36 -15.00 -14.01
C ALA A 208 -23.82 -15.30 -14.33
N ASP A 209 -24.60 -14.29 -14.69
CA ASP A 209 -26.02 -14.44 -15.02
C ASP A 209 -26.19 -15.29 -16.27
N ARG A 210 -25.35 -15.08 -17.28
CA ARG A 210 -25.40 -15.90 -18.48
C ARG A 210 -25.08 -17.37 -18.21
N LEU A 211 -24.08 -17.67 -17.39
CA LEU A 211 -23.76 -19.05 -16.98
C LEU A 211 -24.91 -19.69 -16.18
N ARG A 212 -25.58 -18.92 -15.31
CA ARG A 212 -26.78 -19.40 -14.57
C ARG A 212 -27.93 -19.74 -15.50
N GLU A 213 -28.21 -18.90 -16.50
CA GLU A 213 -29.21 -19.20 -17.55
C GLU A 213 -28.85 -20.46 -18.34
N MET A 214 -27.55 -20.72 -18.54
CA MET A 214 -27.05 -21.93 -19.17
C MET A 214 -27.05 -23.16 -18.23
N GLY A 215 -27.55 -23.01 -17.00
CA GLY A 215 -27.73 -24.11 -16.05
C GLY A 215 -26.49 -24.44 -15.21
N ILE A 216 -25.57 -23.49 -15.03
CA ILE A 216 -24.45 -23.60 -14.08
C ILE A 216 -24.82 -22.91 -12.77
N GLU A 217 -24.74 -23.64 -11.65
CA GLU A 217 -24.86 -23.06 -10.32
C GLU A 217 -23.52 -22.41 -9.92
N LEU A 218 -23.58 -21.12 -9.55
CA LEU A 218 -22.41 -20.35 -9.11
C LEU A 218 -22.53 -20.01 -7.63
N VAL A 219 -21.54 -20.42 -6.85
CA VAL A 219 -21.41 -20.09 -5.43
C VAL A 219 -20.32 -19.03 -5.27
N VAL A 220 -20.64 -17.89 -4.67
CA VAL A 220 -19.63 -16.85 -4.42
C VAL A 220 -18.72 -17.30 -3.27
N ALA A 221 -17.42 -17.40 -3.52
CA ALA A 221 -16.42 -17.69 -2.52
C ALA A 221 -16.29 -16.51 -1.54
N ALA A 222 -16.28 -16.80 -0.23
CA ALA A 222 -16.03 -15.79 0.79
C ALA A 222 -14.52 -15.56 0.94
N ASP A 223 -14.13 -14.50 1.65
CA ASP A 223 -12.81 -14.33 2.27
C ASP A 223 -11.57 -14.64 1.41
N MET A 224 -11.62 -14.39 0.09
CA MET A 224 -10.53 -14.64 -0.85
C MET A 224 -9.17 -14.08 -0.38
N ARG A 225 -9.20 -12.94 0.31
CA ARG A 225 -8.01 -12.27 0.87
C ARG A 225 -7.29 -13.11 1.94
N GLU A 226 -8.01 -13.91 2.73
CA GLU A 226 -7.40 -14.77 3.77
C GLU A 226 -6.50 -15.84 3.15
N ARG A 227 -6.76 -16.25 1.90
CA ARG A 227 -5.95 -17.25 1.18
C ARG A 227 -4.53 -16.76 0.85
N ARG A 228 -4.26 -15.46 0.98
CA ARG A 228 -2.95 -14.83 0.74
C ARG A 228 -2.23 -14.42 2.03
N ARG A 229 -2.78 -14.80 3.18
CA ARG A 229 -2.05 -14.79 4.45
C ARG A 229 -1.01 -15.91 4.46
N VAL A 230 -0.13 -15.88 5.47
CA VAL A 230 0.94 -16.88 5.62
C VAL A 230 1.82 -16.90 4.36
N LYS A 231 2.57 -15.80 4.17
CA LYS A 231 3.45 -15.61 3.02
C LYS A 231 4.51 -16.71 2.99
N ARG A 232 4.65 -17.37 1.85
CA ARG A 232 5.74 -18.34 1.63
C ARG A 232 7.10 -17.63 1.62
N PRO A 233 8.22 -18.35 1.81
CA PRO A 233 9.55 -17.76 1.77
C PRO A 233 9.86 -16.96 0.49
N ASP A 234 9.38 -17.40 -0.69
CA ASP A 234 9.54 -16.68 -1.95
C ASP A 234 8.79 -15.35 -1.98
N GLU A 235 7.64 -15.29 -1.32
CA GLU A 235 6.79 -14.09 -1.23
C GLU A 235 7.38 -13.08 -0.25
N VAL A 236 7.85 -13.55 0.91
CA VAL A 236 8.56 -12.71 1.87
C VAL A 236 9.83 -12.12 1.23
N ALA A 237 10.57 -12.90 0.44
CA ALA A 237 11.75 -12.41 -0.26
C ALA A 237 11.40 -11.33 -1.31
N ALA A 238 10.27 -11.47 -2.02
CA ALA A 238 9.80 -10.47 -2.97
C ALA A 238 9.37 -9.17 -2.29
N ILE A 239 8.68 -9.27 -1.14
CA ILE A 239 8.31 -8.12 -0.30
C ILE A 239 9.55 -7.43 0.27
N GLU A 240 10.52 -8.21 0.75
CA GLU A 240 11.77 -7.66 1.28
C GLU A 240 12.57 -6.94 0.19
N ALA A 241 12.64 -7.49 -1.02
CA ALA A 241 13.25 -6.80 -2.17
C ALA A 241 12.52 -5.49 -2.51
N ALA A 242 11.19 -5.48 -2.44
CA ALA A 242 10.40 -4.26 -2.59
C ALA A 242 10.74 -3.23 -1.52
N GLN A 243 10.86 -3.66 -0.27
CA GLN A 243 11.22 -2.80 0.84
C GLN A 243 12.60 -2.16 0.64
N ARG A 244 13.60 -2.93 0.20
CA ARG A 244 14.95 -2.37 -0.09
C ARG A 244 14.89 -1.29 -1.17
N ALA A 245 14.08 -1.46 -2.21
CA ALA A 245 13.89 -0.44 -3.24
C ALA A 245 13.20 0.82 -2.70
N THR A 246 12.22 0.65 -1.81
CA THR A 246 11.57 1.76 -1.09
C THR A 246 12.57 2.56 -0.27
N GLU A 247 13.45 1.89 0.47
CA GLU A 247 14.47 2.51 1.32
C GLU A 247 15.53 3.26 0.52
N ASP A 248 15.95 2.70 -0.61
CA ASP A 248 16.83 3.39 -1.55
C ASP A 248 16.18 4.65 -2.11
N ALA A 249 14.92 4.57 -2.54
CA ALA A 249 14.20 5.73 -3.07
C ALA A 249 13.97 6.81 -2.00
N TRP A 250 13.66 6.40 -0.77
CA TRP A 250 13.61 7.30 0.38
C TRP A 250 14.95 8.00 0.61
N ARG A 251 16.07 7.25 0.56
CA ARG A 251 17.42 7.80 0.73
C ARG A 251 17.74 8.85 -0.33
N GLU A 252 17.38 8.63 -1.59
CA GLU A 252 17.53 9.63 -2.67
C GLU A 252 16.75 10.91 -2.38
N GLY A 253 15.51 10.79 -1.87
CA GLY A 253 14.71 11.93 -1.45
C GLY A 253 15.32 12.69 -0.27
N VAL A 254 15.78 11.98 0.76
CA VAL A 254 16.49 12.56 1.91
C VAL A 254 17.77 13.26 1.49
N ASP A 255 18.55 12.65 0.59
CA ASP A 255 19.78 13.26 0.07
C ASP A 255 19.49 14.53 -0.73
N ALA A 256 18.39 14.57 -1.48
CA ALA A 256 17.94 15.79 -2.15
C ALA A 256 17.57 16.90 -1.14
N ILE A 257 16.85 16.57 -0.06
CA ILE A 257 16.56 17.51 1.05
C ILE A 257 17.86 17.99 1.71
N ARG A 258 18.82 17.09 1.93
CA ARG A 258 20.13 17.44 2.50
C ARG A 258 20.90 18.40 1.62
N ARG A 259 20.92 18.19 0.29
CA ARG A 259 21.59 19.07 -0.68
C ARG A 259 20.89 20.42 -0.86
N ALA A 260 19.59 20.50 -0.56
CA ALA A 260 18.85 21.73 -0.71
C ALA A 260 19.40 22.85 0.20
N LYS A 261 19.46 24.06 -0.36
CA LYS A 261 19.85 25.29 0.33
C LYS A 261 18.62 25.93 0.97
N VAL A 262 18.80 26.53 2.14
CA VAL A 262 17.73 27.27 2.82
C VAL A 262 17.83 28.75 2.41
N ARG A 263 16.76 29.30 1.83
CA ARG A 263 16.65 30.73 1.52
C ARG A 263 16.30 31.55 2.77
N GLY A 264 16.38 32.88 2.68
CA GLY A 264 16.10 33.78 3.80
C GLY A 264 14.68 33.68 4.37
N ASP A 265 13.71 33.27 3.54
CA ASP A 265 12.31 32.99 3.91
C ASP A 265 12.09 31.53 4.36
N ARG A 266 13.17 30.78 4.61
CA ARG A 266 13.21 29.34 4.93
C ARG A 266 12.79 28.40 3.80
N THR A 267 12.39 28.91 2.64
CA THR A 267 12.08 28.08 1.47
C THR A 267 13.31 27.28 1.04
N LEU A 268 13.12 26.00 0.75
CA LEU A 268 14.19 25.13 0.24
C LEU A 268 14.41 25.38 -1.25
N GLU A 269 15.68 25.42 -1.66
CA GLU A 269 16.11 25.53 -3.05
C GLU A 269 17.01 24.35 -3.41
N LEU A 270 16.70 23.67 -4.51
CA LEU A 270 17.51 22.58 -5.06
C LEU A 270 17.86 22.93 -6.51
N ASP A 271 19.15 22.85 -6.87
CA ASP A 271 19.65 23.15 -8.22
C ASP A 271 19.19 24.50 -8.81
N GLY A 272 19.15 25.55 -7.99
CA GLY A 272 18.79 26.90 -8.41
C GLY A 272 17.28 27.17 -8.55
N ALA A 273 16.42 26.21 -8.22
CA ALA A 273 14.96 26.37 -8.25
C ALA A 273 14.34 26.03 -6.89
N VAL A 274 13.15 26.59 -6.63
CA VAL A 274 12.36 26.24 -5.44
C VAL A 274 12.15 24.73 -5.40
N PHE A 275 12.48 24.12 -4.26
CA PHE A 275 12.29 22.70 -4.06
C PHE A 275 10.89 22.46 -3.51
N THR A 276 10.08 21.72 -4.27
CA THR A 276 8.68 21.50 -3.97
C THR A 276 8.40 20.04 -3.61
N ALA A 277 7.26 19.78 -2.97
CA ALA A 277 6.76 18.44 -2.68
C ALA A 277 6.65 17.57 -3.94
N GLU A 278 6.19 18.14 -5.06
CA GLU A 278 6.09 17.42 -6.34
C GLU A 278 7.47 17.04 -6.88
N ARG A 279 8.47 17.91 -6.73
CA ARG A 279 9.83 17.61 -7.17
C ARG A 279 10.51 16.58 -6.27
N LEU A 280 10.27 16.62 -4.96
CA LEU A 280 10.73 15.58 -4.04
C LEU A 280 10.10 14.23 -4.38
N ARG A 281 8.78 14.19 -4.58
CA ARG A 281 8.06 12.99 -5.02
C ARG A 281 8.59 12.46 -6.34
N ALA A 282 8.82 13.32 -7.33
CA ALA A 282 9.39 12.91 -8.61
C ALA A 282 10.78 12.27 -8.49
N ILE A 283 11.63 12.74 -7.56
CA ILE A 283 12.94 12.13 -7.27
C ILE A 283 12.76 10.71 -6.72
N VAL A 284 11.88 10.55 -5.72
CA VAL A 284 11.57 9.26 -5.11
C VAL A 284 11.00 8.28 -6.14
N GLU A 285 9.98 8.70 -6.89
CA GLU A 285 9.31 7.85 -7.88
C GLU A 285 10.20 7.50 -9.07
N SER A 286 11.13 8.38 -9.47
CA SER A 286 12.12 8.05 -10.51
C SER A 286 13.08 6.96 -10.04
N ALA A 287 13.56 7.04 -8.78
CA ALA A 287 14.44 6.02 -8.22
C ALA A 287 13.75 4.65 -8.13
N LEU A 288 12.45 4.61 -7.83
CA LEU A 288 11.63 3.40 -7.87
C LEU A 288 11.47 2.86 -9.30
N LEU A 289 11.17 3.74 -10.25
CA LEU A 289 10.95 3.36 -11.65
C LEU A 289 12.18 2.71 -12.27
N GLU A 290 13.37 3.26 -12.00
CA GLU A 290 14.66 2.71 -12.45
C GLU A 290 14.92 1.29 -11.91
N ARG A 291 14.31 0.94 -10.77
CA ARG A 291 14.41 -0.36 -10.12
C ARG A 291 13.28 -1.32 -10.50
N GLY A 292 12.42 -0.95 -11.45
CA GLY A 292 11.33 -1.80 -11.93
C GLY A 292 10.05 -1.74 -11.09
N TYR A 293 9.88 -0.71 -10.27
CA TYR A 293 8.70 -0.51 -9.44
C TYR A 293 7.75 0.52 -10.04
N GLY A 294 6.45 0.33 -9.83
CA GLY A 294 5.42 1.35 -10.02
C GLY A 294 5.11 2.04 -8.70
N SER A 295 4.71 3.31 -8.77
CA SER A 295 4.17 4.10 -7.66
C SER A 295 2.77 4.56 -8.04
N GLU A 296 1.84 4.53 -7.10
CA GLU A 296 0.49 5.10 -7.27
C GLU A 296 0.36 6.52 -6.67
N GLY A 297 1.49 7.13 -6.29
CA GLY A 297 1.56 8.49 -5.79
C GLY A 297 2.16 8.55 -4.40
N ALA A 298 3.48 8.44 -4.30
CA ALA A 298 4.19 8.55 -3.03
C ALA A 298 3.84 9.87 -2.34
N ILE A 299 3.65 9.87 -1.03
CA ILE A 299 3.31 11.07 -0.28
C ILE A 299 4.60 11.79 0.11
N CYS A 300 4.64 13.10 -0.11
CA CYS A 300 5.72 13.99 0.31
C CYS A 300 5.10 15.27 0.89
N ALA A 301 4.43 15.15 2.03
CA ALA A 301 3.58 16.19 2.61
C ALA A 301 4.37 17.12 3.56
N PRO A 302 4.53 18.42 3.24
CA PRO A 302 5.21 19.37 4.13
C PRO A 302 4.27 19.99 5.17
N GLY A 303 4.79 20.20 6.37
CA GLY A 303 4.19 21.04 7.40
C GLY A 303 2.73 20.68 7.70
N PRO A 304 1.83 21.67 7.77
CA PRO A 304 0.40 21.44 8.02
C PRO A 304 -0.29 20.49 7.04
N GLN A 305 0.21 20.33 5.79
CA GLN A 305 -0.38 19.41 4.83
C GLN A 305 -0.30 17.95 5.32
N ALA A 306 0.73 17.62 6.08
CA ALA A 306 0.91 16.30 6.66
C ALA A 306 -0.16 15.92 7.72
N ALA A 307 -1.00 16.87 8.16
CA ALA A 307 -2.11 16.59 9.06
C ALA A 307 -3.27 15.84 8.38
N ASP A 308 -3.36 15.89 7.04
CA ASP A 308 -4.23 15.02 6.25
C ASP A 308 -3.40 13.79 5.81
N PRO A 309 -3.64 12.60 6.37
CA PRO A 309 -2.77 11.43 6.17
C PRO A 309 -2.61 11.01 4.70
N HIS A 310 -3.58 11.33 3.84
CA HIS A 310 -3.57 10.99 2.41
C HIS A 310 -3.21 12.16 1.49
N GLN A 311 -2.83 13.30 2.05
CA GLN A 311 -2.38 14.44 1.24
C GLN A 311 -0.99 14.15 0.66
N ILE A 312 -0.89 14.03 -0.67
CA ILE A 312 0.37 13.73 -1.36
C ILE A 312 1.42 14.85 -1.29
N GLY A 313 1.00 16.05 -0.89
CA GLY A 313 1.86 17.22 -0.73
C GLY A 313 1.99 18.04 -2.01
N THR A 314 1.94 19.37 -1.84
CA THR A 314 2.06 20.35 -2.93
C THR A 314 2.89 21.56 -2.52
N GLY A 315 3.51 22.20 -3.51
CA GLY A 315 4.17 23.50 -3.32
C GLY A 315 5.52 23.43 -2.60
N PRO A 316 6.08 24.61 -2.23
CA PRO A 316 7.42 24.71 -1.67
C PRO A 316 7.61 23.95 -0.36
N LEU A 317 8.80 23.37 -0.18
CA LEU A 317 9.25 22.83 1.10
C LEU A 317 9.92 23.93 1.91
N HIS A 318 9.78 23.91 3.24
CA HIS A 318 10.40 24.88 4.14
C HIS A 318 11.28 24.20 5.20
N ALA A 319 12.39 24.84 5.54
CA ALA A 319 13.28 24.38 6.60
C ALA A 319 12.57 24.39 7.97
N GLY A 320 12.81 23.38 8.80
CA GLY A 320 12.24 23.16 10.14
C GLY A 320 10.74 22.81 10.18
N GLU A 321 10.13 22.52 9.02
CA GLU A 321 8.83 21.84 8.96
C GLU A 321 9.03 20.32 8.90
N PRO A 322 8.09 19.52 9.45
CA PRO A 322 8.06 18.09 9.17
C PRO A 322 7.73 17.86 7.70
N ILE A 323 8.31 16.82 7.11
CA ILE A 323 7.97 16.32 5.79
C ILE A 323 7.66 14.84 5.96
N VAL A 324 6.39 14.47 5.88
CA VAL A 324 5.98 13.06 5.87
C VAL A 324 6.24 12.50 4.49
N MET A 325 7.11 11.49 4.43
CA MET A 325 7.44 10.73 3.22
C MET A 325 6.89 9.32 3.40
N ASP A 326 5.83 9.00 2.69
CA ASP A 326 5.19 7.68 2.69
C ASP A 326 5.23 7.10 1.28
N ILE A 327 5.85 5.93 1.15
CA ILE A 327 6.33 5.37 -0.11
C ILE A 327 5.93 3.90 -0.17
N PHE A 328 4.98 3.59 -1.06
CA PHE A 328 4.37 2.27 -1.20
C PHE A 328 4.47 1.74 -2.65
N PRO A 329 5.64 1.26 -3.09
CA PRO A 329 5.82 0.82 -4.47
C PRO A 329 5.33 -0.62 -4.69
N GLN A 330 4.89 -0.91 -5.91
CA GLN A 330 4.63 -2.28 -6.37
C GLN A 330 5.69 -2.72 -7.39
N HIS A 331 6.30 -3.89 -7.18
CA HIS A 331 7.20 -4.45 -8.19
C HIS A 331 6.42 -4.85 -9.44
N LYS A 332 6.84 -4.41 -10.65
CA LYS A 332 6.05 -4.61 -11.88
C LYS A 332 5.90 -6.07 -12.32
N GLN A 333 6.85 -6.94 -11.95
CA GLN A 333 6.81 -8.38 -12.29
C GLN A 333 6.30 -9.28 -11.15
N THR A 334 6.91 -9.23 -9.96
CA THR A 334 6.45 -10.06 -8.82
C THR A 334 5.13 -9.58 -8.21
N ARG A 335 4.74 -8.32 -8.48
CA ARG A 335 3.50 -7.68 -8.00
C ARG A 335 3.37 -7.50 -6.50
N TYR A 336 4.41 -7.81 -5.73
CA TYR A 336 4.43 -7.52 -4.31
C TYR A 336 4.65 -6.04 -4.04
N TRP A 337 3.96 -5.55 -3.03
CA TRP A 337 4.08 -4.21 -2.50
C TRP A 337 5.11 -4.16 -1.38
N ALA A 338 5.68 -2.98 -1.20
CA ALA A 338 6.24 -2.55 0.06
C ALA A 338 5.48 -1.32 0.55
N ASP A 339 5.65 -0.99 1.83
CA ASP A 339 5.01 0.18 2.44
C ASP A 339 5.90 0.74 3.56
N MET A 340 6.22 2.02 3.50
CA MET A 340 7.11 2.65 4.46
C MET A 340 6.90 4.16 4.54
N THR A 341 6.61 4.60 5.75
CA THR A 341 6.58 6.00 6.12
C THR A 341 7.77 6.40 7.00
N ARG A 342 8.39 7.54 6.69
CA ARG A 342 9.30 8.29 7.55
C ARG A 342 8.96 9.78 7.53
N THR A 343 9.00 10.40 8.70
CA THR A 343 8.95 11.87 8.79
C THR A 343 10.35 12.43 8.94
N VAL A 344 10.72 13.41 8.12
CA VAL A 344 12.04 14.07 8.13
C VAL A 344 11.90 15.58 8.27
N SER A 345 12.98 16.29 8.52
CA SER A 345 13.00 17.76 8.46
C SER A 345 14.33 18.25 7.88
N LYS A 346 14.32 19.45 7.30
CA LYS A 346 15.55 20.16 6.93
C LYS A 346 15.85 21.19 8.01
N GLY A 347 16.83 20.90 8.86
CA GLY A 347 17.09 21.73 10.04
C GLY A 347 16.06 21.54 11.14
N GLU A 348 16.32 22.17 12.28
CA GLU A 348 15.63 21.90 13.54
C GLU A 348 14.10 22.15 13.46
N PRO A 349 13.26 21.13 13.68
CA PRO A 349 11.82 21.34 13.77
C PRO A 349 11.41 21.86 15.15
N SER A 350 10.13 22.26 15.28
CA SER A 350 9.62 22.76 16.55
C SER A 350 9.68 21.70 17.66
N ALA A 351 9.76 22.15 18.92
CA ALA A 351 9.73 21.26 20.08
C ALA A 351 8.47 20.38 20.12
N GLU A 352 7.34 20.89 19.63
CA GLU A 352 6.09 20.12 19.57
C GLU A 352 6.18 19.00 18.52
N ILE A 353 6.75 19.24 17.34
CA ILE A 353 6.99 18.18 16.35
C ILE A 353 7.93 17.10 16.91
N ARG A 354 8.99 17.49 17.62
CA ARG A 354 9.89 16.52 18.27
C ARG A 354 9.17 15.66 19.30
N LYS A 355 8.36 16.29 20.16
CA LYS A 355 7.54 15.60 21.15
C LYS A 355 6.58 14.61 20.51
N ILE A 356 5.91 15.01 19.42
CA ILE A 356 5.03 14.13 18.65
C ILE A 356 5.82 12.97 18.04
N TYR A 357 6.98 13.25 17.44
CA TYR A 357 7.85 12.22 16.84
C TYR A 357 8.28 11.18 17.87
N ASP A 358 8.74 11.62 19.04
CA ASP A 358 9.13 10.71 20.12
C ASP A 358 7.94 9.88 20.64
N LEU A 359 6.73 10.44 20.67
CA LEU A 359 5.52 9.71 21.01
C LEU A 359 5.20 8.63 19.96
N VAL A 360 5.19 9.00 18.68
CA VAL A 360 4.90 8.09 17.56
C VAL A 360 5.90 6.94 17.54
N ARG A 361 7.20 7.23 17.70
CA ARG A 361 8.25 6.20 17.80
C ARG A 361 8.00 5.22 18.95
N ARG A 362 7.70 5.73 20.15
CA ARG A 362 7.40 4.87 21.31
C ARG A 362 6.14 4.03 21.10
N ALA A 363 5.11 4.59 20.47
CA ALA A 363 3.89 3.87 20.15
C ALA A 363 4.16 2.76 19.13
N GLN A 364 4.99 3.04 18.11
CA GLN A 364 5.42 2.06 17.12
C GLN A 364 6.22 0.93 17.77
N ASP A 365 7.20 1.25 18.62
CA ASP A 365 8.00 0.26 19.36
C ASP A 365 7.12 -0.68 20.19
N ALA A 366 6.11 -0.13 20.86
CA ALA A 366 5.16 -0.92 21.64
C ALA A 366 4.29 -1.82 20.76
N GLY A 367 3.82 -1.31 19.62
CA GLY A 367 3.07 -2.08 18.62
C GLY A 367 3.89 -3.24 18.07
N ILE A 368 5.12 -2.97 17.61
CA ILE A 368 6.06 -3.97 17.09
C ILE A 368 6.34 -5.04 18.15
N LYS A 369 6.62 -4.65 19.39
CA LYS A 369 6.90 -5.58 20.49
C LYS A 369 5.70 -6.48 20.84
N ALA A 370 4.48 -6.03 20.58
CA ALA A 370 3.27 -6.80 20.84
C ALA A 370 2.99 -7.86 19.78
N LEU A 371 3.61 -7.76 18.59
CA LEU A 371 3.40 -8.71 17.50
C LEU A 371 3.98 -10.09 17.83
N ARG A 372 3.12 -11.09 17.79
CA ARG A 372 3.45 -12.52 17.91
C ARG A 372 2.27 -13.37 17.44
N PRO A 373 2.48 -14.65 17.10
CA PRO A 373 1.39 -15.56 16.79
C PRO A 373 0.35 -15.61 17.93
N GLY A 374 -0.93 -15.66 17.56
CA GLY A 374 -2.03 -15.77 18.51
C GLY A 374 -2.59 -14.44 19.04
N VAL A 375 -1.82 -13.34 19.00
CA VAL A 375 -2.33 -11.99 19.31
C VAL A 375 -3.19 -11.50 18.15
N THR A 376 -4.25 -10.76 18.43
CA THR A 376 -5.11 -10.17 17.41
C THR A 376 -4.64 -8.77 17.03
N GLY A 377 -4.91 -8.34 15.79
CA GLY A 377 -4.60 -6.99 15.35
C GLY A 377 -5.35 -5.90 16.15
N ARG A 378 -6.53 -6.24 16.69
CA ARG A 378 -7.29 -5.37 17.61
C ARG A 378 -6.50 -5.10 18.88
N GLU A 379 -5.94 -6.12 19.52
CA GLU A 379 -5.18 -5.95 20.77
C GLU A 379 -3.97 -5.02 20.58
N VAL A 380 -3.27 -5.15 19.45
CA VAL A 380 -2.14 -4.28 19.08
C VAL A 380 -2.61 -2.84 18.81
N HIS A 381 -3.71 -2.68 18.09
CA HIS A 381 -4.28 -1.36 17.80
C HIS A 381 -4.71 -0.64 19.08
N GLU A 382 -5.44 -1.31 19.97
CA GLU A 382 -5.90 -0.73 21.23
C GLU A 382 -4.74 -0.36 22.16
N LEU A 383 -3.64 -1.13 22.16
CA LEU A 383 -2.41 -0.78 22.88
C LEU A 383 -1.82 0.55 22.38
N VAL A 384 -1.75 0.73 21.06
CA VAL A 384 -1.23 1.96 20.44
C VAL A 384 -2.15 3.15 20.73
N GLU A 385 -3.47 2.97 20.60
CA GLU A 385 -4.46 3.99 20.96
C GLU A 385 -4.29 4.44 22.42
N ASP A 386 -4.19 3.49 23.36
CA ASP A 386 -4.05 3.80 24.78
C ASP A 386 -2.77 4.59 25.10
N LEU A 387 -1.66 4.32 24.41
CA LEU A 387 -0.42 5.07 24.60
C LEU A 387 -0.52 6.51 24.10
N ILE A 388 -1.12 6.71 22.92
CA ILE A 388 -1.32 8.04 22.32
C ILE A 388 -2.32 8.86 23.14
N TRP A 389 -3.41 8.23 23.58
CA TRP A 389 -4.42 8.84 24.45
C TRP A 389 -3.82 9.32 25.78
N ARG A 390 -3.03 8.48 26.46
CA ARG A 390 -2.36 8.84 27.73
C ARG A 390 -1.37 9.98 27.57
N ALA A 391 -0.77 10.14 26.39
CA ALA A 391 0.09 11.28 26.07
C ALA A 391 -0.69 12.56 25.76
N GLY A 392 -2.02 12.49 25.74
CA GLY A 392 -2.91 13.63 25.58
C GLY A 392 -3.21 13.98 24.12
N TYR A 393 -3.28 13.01 23.22
CA TYR A 393 -3.80 13.21 21.87
C TYR A 393 -5.06 12.38 21.68
N ASP A 394 -6.04 12.88 20.92
CA ASP A 394 -7.28 12.13 20.70
C ASP A 394 -7.00 10.86 19.89
N THR A 395 -7.85 9.86 20.04
CA THR A 395 -7.87 8.67 19.18
C THR A 395 -9.28 8.44 18.66
N MET A 396 -9.42 7.49 17.74
CA MET A 396 -10.73 7.11 17.24
C MET A 396 -11.49 6.20 18.23
N ARG A 397 -10.88 5.78 19.34
CA ARG A 397 -11.48 4.82 20.27
C ARG A 397 -12.65 5.50 20.98
N PRO A 398 -13.83 4.86 21.08
CA PRO A 398 -14.95 5.43 21.82
C PRO A 398 -14.53 5.85 23.24
N GLY A 399 -14.70 7.12 23.58
CA GLY A 399 -14.31 7.70 24.87
C GLY A 399 -12.89 8.26 24.95
N GLN A 400 -12.07 8.18 23.89
CA GLN A 400 -10.71 8.74 23.82
C GLN A 400 -10.66 10.02 22.97
N LYS A 401 -11.60 10.93 23.23
CA LYS A 401 -11.63 12.26 22.62
C LYS A 401 -11.84 13.30 23.72
N LYS A 402 -10.90 14.24 23.85
CA LYS A 402 -10.90 15.24 24.94
C LYS A 402 -12.13 16.13 24.89
N ASP A 403 -12.44 16.63 23.70
CA ASP A 403 -13.63 17.42 23.44
C ASP A 403 -14.48 16.75 22.36
N PRO A 404 -15.51 15.98 22.75
CA PRO A 404 -16.43 15.36 21.80
C PRO A 404 -17.18 16.37 20.92
N SER A 405 -17.27 17.63 21.33
CA SER A 405 -17.95 18.69 20.57
C SER A 405 -17.08 19.32 19.49
N ASP A 406 -15.76 19.21 19.58
CA ASP A 406 -14.83 19.66 18.55
C ASP A 406 -14.82 18.66 17.38
N PRO A 407 -15.29 19.02 16.18
CA PRO A 407 -15.30 18.10 15.05
C PRO A 407 -13.89 17.88 14.46
N THR A 408 -12.91 18.71 14.80
CA THR A 408 -11.57 18.64 14.23
C THR A 408 -10.77 17.52 14.91
N PRO A 409 -10.39 16.47 14.18
CA PRO A 409 -9.51 15.45 14.74
C PRO A 409 -8.13 16.03 15.05
N ARG A 410 -7.62 15.78 16.26
CA ARG A 410 -6.23 16.09 16.64
C ARG A 410 -5.62 14.91 17.41
N GLY A 411 -4.85 14.09 16.72
CA GLY A 411 -4.28 12.88 17.28
C GLY A 411 -4.21 11.74 16.28
N PHE A 412 -4.54 10.54 16.72
CA PHE A 412 -4.41 9.30 15.94
C PHE A 412 -5.76 8.88 15.33
N ILE A 413 -5.85 8.92 14.01
CA ILE A 413 -7.13 8.87 13.28
C ILE A 413 -7.31 7.73 12.28
N HIS A 414 -6.40 6.77 12.26
CA HIS A 414 -6.45 5.62 11.35
C HIS A 414 -6.14 4.32 12.11
N SER A 415 -6.11 3.20 11.41
CA SER A 415 -5.64 1.92 11.95
C SER A 415 -4.16 1.97 12.31
N THR A 416 -3.71 1.09 13.20
CA THR A 416 -2.29 0.96 13.51
C THR A 416 -1.52 0.25 12.39
N GLY A 417 -2.22 -0.44 11.50
CA GLY A 417 -1.64 -1.05 10.32
C GLY A 417 -2.58 -2.03 9.63
N HIS A 418 -2.05 -2.71 8.63
CA HIS A 418 -2.76 -3.65 7.77
C HIS A 418 -1.79 -4.69 7.19
N GLY A 419 -2.34 -5.73 6.55
CA GLY A 419 -1.54 -6.70 5.84
C GLY A 419 -1.04 -6.12 4.51
N VAL A 420 0.14 -6.57 4.10
CA VAL A 420 0.75 -6.19 2.81
C VAL A 420 1.20 -7.44 2.08
N GLY A 421 1.02 -7.45 0.76
CA GLY A 421 1.45 -8.55 -0.09
C GLY A 421 1.24 -8.22 -1.56
N LEU A 422 0.28 -8.88 -2.21
CA LEU A 422 -0.08 -8.58 -3.61
C LEU A 422 -1.03 -7.39 -3.73
N GLU A 423 -1.71 -7.03 -2.65
CA GLU A 423 -2.37 -5.74 -2.47
C GLU A 423 -1.60 -4.91 -1.45
N ILE A 424 -1.67 -3.58 -1.59
CA ILE A 424 -1.17 -2.65 -0.57
C ILE A 424 -1.93 -2.80 0.74
N HIS A 425 -3.25 -3.02 0.66
CA HIS A 425 -4.11 -3.27 1.82
C HIS A 425 -4.77 -4.67 1.71
N GLU A 426 -4.23 -5.65 2.42
CA GLU A 426 -4.83 -6.99 2.56
C GLU A 426 -4.89 -7.47 4.02
N ALA A 427 -5.40 -8.68 4.23
CA ALA A 427 -5.46 -9.28 5.56
C ALA A 427 -4.07 -9.71 6.05
N PRO A 428 -3.82 -9.73 7.38
CA PRO A 428 -4.73 -9.36 8.47
C PRO A 428 -4.76 -7.85 8.76
N TRP A 429 -5.76 -7.37 9.52
CA TRP A 429 -5.90 -5.96 9.88
C TRP A 429 -5.35 -5.66 11.28
N ILE A 430 -4.53 -4.62 11.45
CA ILE A 430 -4.11 -4.11 12.77
C ILE A 430 -5.00 -2.91 13.14
N SER A 431 -6.28 -3.24 13.36
CA SER A 431 -7.34 -2.28 13.59
C SER A 431 -8.43 -2.89 14.48
N ARG A 432 -9.50 -2.14 14.79
CA ARG A 432 -10.63 -2.68 15.54
C ARG A 432 -11.31 -3.88 14.88
N SER A 433 -11.28 -4.01 13.55
CA SER A 433 -11.85 -5.17 12.86
C SER A 433 -10.92 -6.39 12.87
N GLY A 434 -9.66 -6.22 13.27
CA GLY A 434 -8.64 -7.27 13.33
C GLY A 434 -8.83 -8.26 14.48
N THR A 435 -9.93 -9.01 14.48
CA THR A 435 -10.25 -9.99 15.55
C THR A 435 -9.64 -11.37 15.33
N ALA A 436 -9.21 -11.67 14.11
CA ALA A 436 -8.53 -12.93 13.83
C ALA A 436 -7.11 -12.91 14.44
N PRO A 437 -6.65 -14.03 15.04
CA PRO A 437 -5.27 -14.14 15.49
C PRO A 437 -4.29 -13.98 14.35
N LEU A 438 -3.15 -13.34 14.64
CA LEU A 438 -1.99 -13.30 13.76
C LEU A 438 -1.34 -14.70 13.68
N LEU A 439 -0.89 -15.04 12.48
CA LEU A 439 -0.28 -16.31 12.13
C LEU A 439 1.17 -16.10 11.70
N VAL A 440 2.01 -17.12 11.92
CA VAL A 440 3.38 -17.13 11.38
C VAL A 440 3.31 -16.96 9.87
N GLY A 441 4.16 -16.08 9.32
CA GLY A 441 4.18 -15.73 7.90
C GLY A 441 3.20 -14.61 7.51
N ASP A 442 2.34 -14.12 8.39
CA ASP A 442 1.64 -12.86 8.11
C ASP A 442 2.65 -11.73 7.95
N VAL A 443 2.41 -10.83 6.99
CA VAL A 443 3.18 -9.60 6.80
C VAL A 443 2.23 -8.43 7.05
N VAL A 444 2.60 -7.53 7.95
CA VAL A 444 1.78 -6.39 8.39
C VAL A 444 2.58 -5.11 8.53
N THR A 445 1.94 -3.96 8.40
CA THR A 445 2.49 -2.65 8.79
C THR A 445 2.24 -2.36 10.27
N ILE A 446 3.14 -1.58 10.88
CA ILE A 446 2.88 -0.86 12.14
C ILE A 446 3.23 0.61 11.92
N GLU A 447 2.19 1.41 11.76
CA GLU A 447 2.22 2.77 11.20
C GLU A 447 1.52 3.83 12.08
N PRO A 448 1.75 3.92 13.40
CA PRO A 448 1.10 4.97 14.19
C PRO A 448 1.43 6.37 13.66
N GLY A 449 0.45 7.27 13.75
CA GLY A 449 0.61 8.67 13.38
C GLY A 449 -0.16 9.61 14.29
N VAL A 450 0.33 10.83 14.42
CA VAL A 450 -0.36 11.90 15.17
C VAL A 450 -0.41 13.14 14.29
N TYR A 451 -1.62 13.69 14.16
CA TYR A 451 -1.95 14.74 13.21
C TYR A 451 -2.62 15.92 13.89
N ASP A 452 -2.20 17.13 13.54
CA ASP A 452 -2.79 18.39 13.98
C ASP A 452 -2.83 19.38 12.80
N PRO A 453 -4.01 19.88 12.39
CA PRO A 453 -4.15 20.77 11.23
C PRO A 453 -3.35 22.09 11.29
N VAL A 454 -2.89 22.51 12.47
CA VAL A 454 -2.08 23.72 12.65
C VAL A 454 -0.59 23.39 12.60
N ILE A 455 -0.18 22.26 13.17
CA ILE A 455 1.24 21.91 13.35
C ILE A 455 1.75 21.03 12.21
N GLY A 456 0.93 20.13 11.68
CA GLY A 456 1.29 19.10 10.72
C GLY A 456 1.06 17.70 11.23
N GLY A 457 1.78 16.73 10.66
CA GLY A 457 1.68 15.33 11.03
C GLY A 457 3.05 14.68 11.19
N VAL A 458 3.07 13.62 11.99
CA VAL A 458 4.20 12.69 12.07
C VAL A 458 3.64 11.28 11.97
N ARG A 459 4.22 10.49 11.08
CA ARG A 459 3.97 9.05 10.94
C ARG A 459 5.31 8.33 10.78
N LEU A 460 5.38 7.14 11.36
CA LEU A 460 6.47 6.18 11.19
C LEU A 460 5.86 4.82 10.95
N GLU A 461 6.40 4.10 9.97
CA GLU A 461 5.84 2.82 9.54
C GLU A 461 6.91 1.85 9.10
N ASP A 462 6.79 0.62 9.59
CA ASP A 462 7.62 -0.51 9.20
C ASP A 462 6.74 -1.68 8.76
N MET A 463 7.26 -2.49 7.84
CA MET A 463 6.67 -3.79 7.51
C MET A 463 7.32 -4.89 8.32
N LEU A 464 6.51 -5.77 8.90
CA LEU A 464 6.98 -6.84 9.75
C LEU A 464 6.38 -8.17 9.32
N VAL A 465 7.20 -9.21 9.32
CA VAL A 465 6.74 -10.60 9.15
C VAL A 465 6.62 -11.28 10.52
N ILE A 466 5.48 -11.89 10.80
CA ILE A 466 5.25 -12.66 12.02
C ILE A 466 6.06 -13.96 11.96
N THR A 467 6.78 -14.24 13.05
CA THR A 467 7.63 -15.42 13.23
C THR A 467 7.18 -16.20 14.48
N ASP A 468 7.71 -17.39 14.72
CA ASP A 468 7.35 -18.19 15.91
C ASP A 468 7.56 -17.45 17.24
N GLY A 469 8.57 -16.59 17.32
CA GLY A 469 8.96 -15.88 18.55
C GLY A 469 8.47 -14.44 18.67
N GLY A 470 7.77 -13.90 17.67
CA GLY A 470 7.41 -12.48 17.62
C GLY A 470 7.25 -12.00 16.18
N ALA A 471 7.90 -10.90 15.82
CA ALA A 471 7.97 -10.41 14.45
C ALA A 471 9.39 -10.01 14.06
N ARG A 472 9.73 -10.19 12.79
CA ARG A 472 10.96 -9.69 12.19
C ARG A 472 10.63 -8.45 11.37
N ASP A 473 11.32 -7.37 11.69
CA ASP A 473 11.25 -6.13 10.93
C ASP A 473 11.92 -6.31 9.56
N LEU A 474 11.18 -6.01 8.50
CA LEU A 474 11.68 -6.02 7.12
C LEU A 474 12.25 -4.66 6.75
N THR A 475 11.94 -3.60 7.51
CA THR A 475 12.42 -2.23 7.31
C THR A 475 13.70 -1.99 8.11
N GLN A 476 14.70 -1.46 7.44
CA GLN A 476 16.03 -1.11 7.94
C GLN A 476 16.28 0.40 7.96
N ALA A 477 15.46 1.21 7.28
CA ALA A 477 15.55 2.67 7.34
C ALA A 477 15.47 3.16 8.79
N PRO A 478 16.32 4.12 9.20
CA PRO A 478 16.35 4.58 10.59
C PRO A 478 15.01 5.18 11.00
N ARG A 479 14.60 4.90 12.25
CA ARG A 479 13.39 5.46 12.88
C ARG A 479 13.69 6.68 13.76
N GLU A 480 14.92 7.16 13.71
CA GLU A 480 15.32 8.42 14.32
C GLU A 480 14.97 9.58 13.38
N LEU A 481 14.60 10.72 13.94
CA LEU A 481 14.26 11.89 13.15
C LEU A 481 15.50 12.39 12.41
N VAL A 482 15.48 12.31 11.09
CA VAL A 482 16.52 12.87 10.22
C VAL A 482 16.31 14.37 10.09
N VAL A 483 17.35 15.16 10.40
CA VAL A 483 17.34 16.63 10.48
C VAL A 483 18.38 17.25 9.54
#